data_AF-A0A6I9NEN6-F1
#
_entry.id   AF-A0A6I9NEN6-F1
#
_cell.length_a   1.000
_cell.length_b   1.000
_cell.length_c   1.000
_cell.angle_alpha   90.00
_cell.angle_beta   90.00
_cell.angle_gamma   90.00
#
_symmetry.space_group_name_H-M   'P 1'
#
loop_
_entity.id
_entity.type
_entity.pdbx_description
1 polymer ?
#
loop_
_entity_poly.entity_id
_entity_poly.type
_entity_poly.pdbx_seq_one_letter_code
_entity_poly.pdbx_strand_id
1 'polypeptide(L)'
;MPAVLLALSDRKQLLTNEILLLSAVTALQRITETLPHFFSPYLQETITQVCSLTRLVESYSSSSSSSAGAQLSSRLSSLRATLATKLPPRVLLPTLTKCYSSMVLDRQGQLGALLSILQEHIGHMEREQLSHHQSELTSFFLSALDFRAQHCQVATH
;
A
#
# COMPACT_ATOMS: atom_id res chain seq x y z
N MET A 1 11.77 -6.66 -11.54
CA MET A 1 10.45 -7.20 -11.16
C MET A 1 9.34 -6.70 -12.09
N PRO A 2 9.11 -7.31 -13.27
CA PRO A 2 7.90 -7.05 -14.06
C PRO A 2 6.89 -8.20 -13.98
N ALA A 3 7.36 -9.45 -14.07
CA ALA A 3 6.50 -10.63 -14.16
C ALA A 3 5.56 -10.82 -12.95
N VAL A 4 6.05 -10.57 -11.72
CA VAL A 4 5.21 -10.65 -10.51
C VAL A 4 4.16 -9.53 -10.49
N LEU A 5 4.52 -8.31 -10.87
CA LEU A 5 3.58 -7.18 -10.94
C LEU A 5 2.54 -7.38 -12.06
N LEU A 6 2.94 -7.97 -13.18
CA LEU A 6 2.04 -8.36 -14.28
C LEU A 6 1.09 -9.48 -13.85
N ALA A 7 1.58 -10.50 -13.14
CA ALA A 7 0.75 -11.57 -12.58
C ALA A 7 -0.25 -11.02 -11.54
N LEU A 8 0.14 -10.02 -10.75
CA LEU A 8 -0.75 -9.33 -9.80
C LEU A 8 -1.75 -8.37 -10.48
N SER A 9 -1.52 -8.02 -11.75
CA SER A 9 -2.40 -7.14 -12.52
C SER A 9 -3.58 -7.89 -13.16
N ASP A 10 -3.47 -9.19 -13.44
CA ASP A 10 -4.58 -10.01 -13.96
C ASP A 10 -5.52 -10.45 -12.84
N ARG A 11 -6.46 -9.57 -12.50
CA ARG A 11 -7.44 -9.77 -11.43
C ARG A 11 -8.35 -10.98 -11.66
N LYS A 12 -8.60 -11.37 -12.92
CA LYS A 12 -9.54 -12.48 -13.22
C LYS A 12 -8.90 -13.84 -12.92
N GLN A 13 -7.62 -14.03 -13.23
CA GLN A 13 -6.91 -15.25 -12.88
C GLN A 13 -6.65 -15.38 -11.37
N LEU A 14 -6.36 -14.27 -10.68
CA LEU A 14 -6.09 -14.27 -9.23
C LEU A 14 -7.30 -14.68 -8.39
N LEU A 15 -8.50 -14.29 -8.82
CA LEU A 15 -9.77 -14.71 -8.21
C LEU A 15 -10.08 -16.19 -8.46
N THR A 16 -9.51 -16.77 -9.51
CA THR A 16 -9.71 -18.19 -9.87
C THR A 16 -8.72 -19.10 -9.12
N ASN A 17 -7.60 -18.58 -8.62
CA ASN A 17 -6.53 -19.36 -8.01
C ASN A 17 -5.94 -18.68 -6.77
N GLU A 18 -6.55 -18.95 -5.60
CA GLU A 18 -6.13 -18.40 -4.30
C GLU A 18 -4.65 -18.75 -3.96
N ILE A 19 -4.17 -19.91 -4.41
CA ILE A 19 -2.79 -20.39 -4.20
C ILE A 19 -1.77 -19.58 -5.02
N LEU A 20 -2.13 -19.20 -6.25
CA LEU A 20 -1.27 -18.34 -7.08
C LEU A 20 -1.18 -16.94 -6.49
N LEU A 21 -2.29 -16.40 -5.98
CA LEU A 21 -2.28 -15.11 -5.29
C LEU A 21 -1.41 -15.16 -4.02
N LEU A 22 -1.57 -16.21 -3.19
CA LEU A 22 -0.79 -16.37 -1.96
C LEU A 22 0.70 -16.52 -2.23
N SER A 23 1.08 -17.30 -3.25
CA SER A 23 2.48 -17.46 -3.65
C SER A 23 3.07 -16.17 -4.23
N ALA A 24 2.33 -15.41 -5.04
CA ALA A 24 2.77 -14.11 -5.55
C ALA A 24 2.99 -13.08 -4.43
N VAL A 25 2.06 -12.97 -3.47
CA VAL A 25 2.20 -12.09 -2.30
C VAL A 25 3.40 -12.52 -1.44
N THR A 26 3.59 -13.82 -1.24
CA THR A 26 4.73 -14.35 -0.47
C THR A 26 6.05 -14.08 -1.17
N ALA A 27 6.12 -14.25 -2.50
CA ALA A 27 7.31 -13.92 -3.27
C ALA A 27 7.62 -12.42 -3.20
N LEU A 28 6.60 -11.56 -3.30
CA LEU A 28 6.74 -10.11 -3.15
C LEU A 28 7.28 -9.73 -1.76
N GLN A 29 6.80 -10.38 -0.70
CA GLN A 29 7.33 -10.22 0.65
C GLN A 29 8.81 -10.60 0.74
N ARG A 30 9.19 -11.77 0.20
CA ARG A 30 10.60 -12.19 0.19
C ARG A 30 11.51 -11.24 -0.59
N ILE A 31 11.06 -10.71 -1.72
CA ILE A 31 11.86 -9.76 -2.49
C ILE A 31 12.03 -8.44 -1.73
N THR A 32 10.97 -7.97 -1.07
CA THR A 32 11.01 -6.76 -0.22
C THR A 32 11.97 -6.94 0.96
N GLU A 33 12.02 -8.14 1.55
CA GLU A 33 12.95 -8.46 2.65
C GLU A 33 14.41 -8.61 2.21
N THR A 34 14.65 -9.21 1.04
CA THR A 34 15.99 -9.62 0.59
C THR A 34 16.72 -8.55 -0.24
N LEU A 35 15.98 -7.69 -0.95
CA LEU A 35 16.56 -6.78 -1.95
C LEU A 35 15.98 -5.36 -1.86
N PRO A 36 16.19 -4.63 -0.75
CA PRO A 36 15.68 -3.26 -0.58
C PRO A 36 16.23 -2.28 -1.62
N HIS A 37 17.47 -2.48 -2.10
CA HIS A 37 18.08 -1.62 -3.12
C HIS A 37 17.46 -1.77 -4.53
N PHE A 38 16.93 -2.95 -4.87
CA PHE A 38 16.27 -3.18 -6.16
C PHE A 38 14.83 -2.67 -6.19
N PHE A 39 14.31 -2.23 -5.05
CA PHE A 39 12.92 -1.87 -4.90
C PHE A 39 12.61 -0.45 -5.36
N SER A 40 13.57 0.47 -5.30
CA SER A 40 13.36 1.91 -5.62
C SER A 40 12.64 2.17 -6.96
N PRO A 41 12.97 1.54 -8.10
CA PRO A 41 12.25 1.77 -9.37
C PRO A 41 10.85 1.12 -9.42
N TYR A 42 10.57 0.12 -8.57
CA TYR A 42 9.30 -0.62 -8.56
C TYR A 42 8.45 -0.31 -7.31
N LEU A 43 8.90 0.61 -6.46
CA LEU A 43 8.32 0.89 -5.15
C LEU A 43 6.92 1.46 -5.29
N GLN A 44 6.74 2.39 -6.23
CA GLN A 44 5.44 2.98 -6.53
C GLN A 44 4.43 1.92 -6.97
N GLU A 45 4.78 1.13 -7.99
CA GLU A 45 3.93 0.05 -8.50
C GLU A 45 3.66 -1.02 -7.44
N THR A 46 4.62 -1.31 -6.58
CA THR A 46 4.40 -2.31 -5.53
C THR A 46 3.42 -1.79 -4.48
N ILE A 47 3.53 -0.54 -4.05
CA ILE A 47 2.61 0.05 -3.08
C ILE A 47 1.19 0.10 -3.66
N THR A 48 1.02 0.54 -4.92
CA THR A 48 -0.30 0.60 -5.55
C THR A 48 -0.94 -0.78 -5.70
N GLN A 49 -0.15 -1.80 -6.06
CA GLN A 49 -0.62 -3.19 -6.14
C GLN A 49 -0.98 -3.75 -4.76
N VAL A 50 -0.16 -3.54 -3.73
CA VAL A 50 -0.46 -3.99 -2.36
C VAL A 50 -1.73 -3.33 -1.82
N CYS A 51 -1.92 -2.03 -2.07
CA CYS A 51 -3.15 -1.33 -1.66
C CYS A 51 -4.37 -1.86 -2.44
N SER A 52 -4.21 -2.15 -3.73
CA SER A 52 -5.26 -2.73 -4.56
C SER A 52 -5.68 -4.13 -4.11
N LEU A 53 -4.70 -5.00 -3.82
CA LEU A 53 -4.93 -6.36 -3.34
C LEU A 53 -5.55 -6.36 -1.94
N THR A 54 -5.12 -5.46 -1.06
CA THR A 54 -5.71 -5.29 0.27
C THR A 54 -7.22 -5.01 0.16
N ARG A 55 -7.62 -4.09 -0.73
CA ARG A 55 -9.04 -3.81 -0.94
C ARG A 55 -9.80 -4.97 -1.58
N LEU A 56 -9.18 -5.67 -2.54
CA LEU A 56 -9.79 -6.84 -3.18
C LEU A 56 -10.06 -7.96 -2.17
N VAL A 57 -9.09 -8.28 -1.31
CA VAL A 57 -9.23 -9.30 -0.26
C VAL A 57 -10.27 -8.89 0.78
N GLU A 58 -10.34 -7.60 1.15
CA GLU A 58 -11.37 -7.10 2.06
C GLU A 58 -12.78 -7.25 1.46
N SER A 59 -12.96 -6.91 0.18
CA SER A 59 -14.23 -7.14 -0.53
C SER A 59 -14.59 -8.62 -0.65
N TYR A 60 -13.60 -9.50 -0.82
CA TYR A 60 -13.82 -10.96 -0.90
C TYR A 60 -14.18 -11.58 0.47
N SER A 61 -13.54 -11.09 1.54
CA SER A 61 -13.77 -11.57 2.91
C SER A 61 -15.19 -11.28 3.40
N SER A 62 -15.85 -10.25 2.85
CA SER A 62 -17.27 -9.96 3.11
C SER A 62 -18.23 -10.94 2.42
N SER A 63 -17.78 -11.68 1.39
CA SER A 63 -18.63 -12.57 0.60
C SER A 63 -18.34 -14.05 0.80
N SER A 64 -17.19 -14.42 1.36
CA SER A 64 -16.82 -15.82 1.57
C SER A 64 -15.91 -15.97 2.79
N SER A 65 -16.37 -16.71 3.80
CA SER A 65 -15.58 -17.10 4.97
C SER A 65 -14.58 -18.21 4.61
N SER A 66 -13.70 -17.98 3.63
CA SER A 66 -12.64 -18.91 3.26
C SER A 66 -11.40 -18.70 4.13
N SER A 67 -10.82 -19.78 4.66
CA SER A 67 -9.60 -19.76 5.46
C SER A 67 -8.40 -19.17 4.71
N ALA A 68 -8.40 -19.26 3.37
CA ALA A 68 -7.41 -18.66 2.49
C ALA A 68 -7.46 -17.12 2.50
N GLY A 69 -8.64 -16.51 2.56
CA GLY A 69 -8.81 -15.06 2.66
C GLY A 69 -8.15 -14.47 3.93
N ALA A 70 -8.30 -15.15 5.06
CA ALA A 70 -7.67 -14.77 6.32
C ALA A 70 -6.14 -14.91 6.31
N GLN A 71 -5.60 -15.93 5.64
CA GLN A 71 -4.15 -16.08 5.46
C GLN A 71 -3.58 -14.99 4.54
N LEU A 72 -4.29 -14.67 3.46
CA LEU A 72 -3.91 -13.59 2.54
C LEU A 72 -3.91 -12.22 3.21
N SER A 73 -4.94 -11.91 4.01
CA SER A 73 -5.02 -10.63 4.73
C SER A 73 -3.89 -10.49 5.76
N SER A 74 -3.54 -11.58 6.45
CA SER A 74 -2.39 -11.62 7.37
C SER A 74 -1.06 -11.38 6.64
N ARG A 75 -0.83 -12.05 5.49
CA ARG A 75 0.38 -11.85 4.68
C ARG A 75 0.48 -10.44 4.11
N LEU A 76 -0.62 -9.88 3.62
CA LEU A 76 -0.66 -8.49 3.15
C LEU A 76 -0.37 -7.50 4.29
N SER A 77 -0.86 -7.77 5.50
CA SER A 77 -0.55 -6.95 6.67
C SER A 77 0.93 -7.01 7.03
N SER A 78 1.52 -8.21 7.02
CA SER A 78 2.96 -8.39 7.21
C SER A 78 3.77 -7.65 6.14
N LEU A 79 3.39 -7.76 4.87
CA LEU A 79 4.06 -7.06 3.76
C LEU A 79 4.00 -5.53 3.92
N ARG A 80 2.85 -4.99 4.32
CA ARG A 80 2.69 -3.56 4.60
C ARG A 80 3.62 -3.09 5.73
N ALA A 81 3.70 -3.85 6.82
CA ALA A 81 4.62 -3.58 7.92
C ALA A 81 6.09 -3.67 7.48
N THR A 82 6.45 -4.65 6.64
CA THR A 82 7.80 -4.77 6.08
C THR A 82 8.15 -3.55 5.21
N LEU A 83 7.23 -3.08 4.36
CA LEU A 83 7.42 -1.87 3.56
C LEU A 83 7.61 -0.64 4.45
N ALA A 84 6.83 -0.53 5.52
CA ALA A 84 6.94 0.57 6.47
C ALA A 84 8.25 0.55 7.28
N THR A 85 8.81 -0.61 7.60
CA THR A 85 9.97 -0.70 8.51
C THR A 85 11.32 -0.87 7.81
N LYS A 86 11.35 -1.48 6.62
CA LYS A 86 12.61 -1.76 5.90
C LYS A 86 13.07 -0.66 4.95
N LEU A 87 12.19 0.26 4.58
CA LEU A 87 12.50 1.32 3.62
C LEU A 87 12.85 2.63 4.34
N PRO A 88 13.92 3.34 3.89
CA PRO A 88 14.28 4.61 4.49
C PRO A 88 13.23 5.70 4.13
N PRO A 89 12.92 6.63 5.05
CA PRO A 89 11.88 7.66 4.87
C PRO A 89 12.03 8.47 3.59
N ARG A 90 13.28 8.83 3.26
CA ARG A 90 13.65 9.59 2.04
C ARG A 90 13.19 8.99 0.72
N VAL A 91 12.89 7.69 0.65
CA VAL A 91 12.38 7.03 -0.57
C VAL A 91 10.89 6.71 -0.43
N LEU A 92 10.46 6.33 0.78
CA LEU A 92 9.07 5.94 1.03
C LEU A 92 8.12 7.15 0.97
N LEU A 93 8.43 8.24 1.67
CA LEU A 93 7.58 9.44 1.72
C LEU A 93 7.26 10.03 0.34
N PRO A 94 8.23 10.35 -0.53
CA PRO A 94 7.92 10.93 -1.83
C PRO A 94 7.14 9.96 -2.72
N THR A 95 7.32 8.65 -2.53
CA THR A 95 6.57 7.66 -3.30
C THR A 95 5.15 7.50 -2.79
N LEU A 96 4.93 7.57 -1.48
CA LEU A 96 3.59 7.59 -0.88
C LEU A 96 2.80 8.82 -1.32
N THR A 97 3.44 10.00 -1.40
CA THR A 97 2.80 11.22 -1.92
C THR A 97 2.39 11.08 -3.39
N LYS A 98 3.25 10.46 -4.23
CA LYS A 98 2.90 10.15 -5.63
C LYS A 98 1.77 9.13 -5.74
N CYS A 99 1.80 8.07 -4.94
CA CYS A 99 0.72 7.10 -4.89
C CYS A 99 -0.59 7.76 -4.43
N TYR A 100 -0.56 8.58 -3.38
CA TYR A 100 -1.72 9.31 -2.86
C TYR A 100 -2.36 10.18 -3.94
N SER A 101 -1.58 11.05 -4.59
CA SER A 101 -2.07 11.94 -5.66
C SER A 101 -2.69 11.17 -6.83
N SER A 102 -2.13 10.02 -7.22
CA SER A 102 -2.72 9.16 -8.26
C SER A 102 -3.98 8.41 -7.81
N MET A 103 -4.08 8.04 -6.53
CA MET A 103 -5.16 7.18 -6.01
C MET A 103 -6.36 7.98 -5.49
N VAL A 104 -6.17 9.25 -5.12
CA VAL A 104 -7.20 10.09 -4.51
C VAL A 104 -8.37 10.38 -5.46
N LEU A 105 -8.10 10.40 -6.77
CA LEU A 105 -9.09 10.69 -7.82
C LEU A 105 -9.91 9.46 -8.20
N ASP A 106 -9.28 8.30 -8.42
CA ASP A 106 -9.94 7.12 -8.98
C ASP A 106 -10.23 5.99 -7.97
N ARG A 107 -9.53 5.96 -6.82
CA ARG A 107 -9.42 4.76 -5.98
C ARG A 107 -9.42 5.03 -4.47
N GLN A 108 -10.41 5.79 -4.00
CA GLN A 108 -10.56 6.15 -2.57
C GLN A 108 -10.55 4.94 -1.62
N GLY A 109 -11.12 3.79 -2.04
CA GLY A 109 -11.14 2.57 -1.23
C GLY A 109 -9.77 1.92 -0.98
N GLN A 110 -8.73 2.31 -1.73
CA GLN A 110 -7.36 1.82 -1.55
C GLN A 110 -6.52 2.74 -0.65
N LEU A 111 -7.04 3.94 -0.35
CA LEU A 111 -6.35 4.98 0.41
C LEU A 111 -6.11 4.56 1.87
N GLY A 112 -7.04 3.80 2.45
CA GLY A 112 -6.91 3.27 3.81
C GLY A 112 -5.69 2.36 3.97
N ALA A 113 -5.42 1.51 2.98
CA ALA A 113 -4.23 0.65 3.00
C ALA A 113 -2.93 1.47 2.88
N LEU A 114 -2.93 2.52 2.06
CA LEU A 114 -1.79 3.43 1.90
C LEU A 114 -1.50 4.22 3.18
N LEU A 115 -2.54 4.79 3.80
CA LEU A 115 -2.42 5.54 5.05
C LEU A 115 -2.00 4.65 6.22
N SER A 116 -2.43 3.37 6.23
CA SER A 116 -1.97 2.39 7.21
C SER A 116 -0.46 2.13 7.10
N ILE A 117 0.10 2.06 5.88
CA ILE A 117 1.56 1.96 5.67
C ILE A 117 2.26 3.23 6.20
N LEU A 118 1.72 4.41 5.88
CA LEU A 118 2.28 5.68 6.36
C LEU A 118 2.26 5.79 7.89
N GLN A 119 1.16 5.39 8.53
CA GLN A 119 1.01 5.40 9.98
C GLN A 119 2.07 4.52 10.65
N GLU A 120 2.22 3.28 10.17
CA GLU A 120 3.23 2.34 10.68
C GLU A 120 4.65 2.89 10.47
N HIS A 121 4.90 3.51 9.31
CA HIS A 121 6.20 4.09 9.02
C HIS A 121 6.54 5.24 9.98
N ILE A 122 5.62 6.17 10.19
CA ILE A 122 5.81 7.28 11.14
C ILE A 122 5.99 6.75 12.57
N GLY A 123 5.26 5.69 12.95
CA GLY A 123 5.40 5.06 14.27
C GLY A 123 6.77 4.43 14.50
N HIS A 124 7.45 3.97 13.44
CA HIS A 124 8.79 3.39 13.52
C HIS A 124 9.93 4.43 13.37
N MET A 125 9.64 5.63 12.89
CA MET A 125 10.66 6.66 12.66
C MET A 125 11.24 7.20 13.98
N GLU A 126 12.56 7.33 14.02
CA GLU A 126 13.25 8.04 15.10
C GLU A 126 12.93 9.55 15.08
N ARG A 127 12.99 10.17 16.25
CA ARG A 127 12.62 11.58 16.44
C ARG A 127 13.46 12.55 15.60
N GLU A 128 14.72 12.22 15.36
CA GLU A 128 15.62 13.00 14.49
C GLU A 128 15.24 12.87 13.01
N GLN A 129 14.90 11.67 12.56
CA GLN A 129 14.42 11.47 11.19
C GLN A 129 13.08 12.17 10.95
N LEU A 130 12.23 12.21 11.98
CA LEU A 130 10.95 12.91 11.95
C LEU A 130 11.13 14.43 11.85
N SER A 131 12.05 15.03 12.60
CA SER A 131 12.34 16.47 12.49
C SER A 131 12.91 16.83 11.12
N HIS A 132 13.75 15.98 10.54
CA HIS A 132 14.29 16.18 9.19
C HIS A 132 13.23 16.14 8.08
N HIS A 133 12.22 15.27 8.19
CA HIS A 133 11.15 15.13 7.18
C HIS A 133 9.84 15.84 7.58
N GLN A 134 9.86 16.66 8.63
CA GLN A 134 8.67 17.32 9.18
C GLN A 134 7.97 18.20 8.14
N SER A 135 8.73 18.96 7.36
CA SER A 135 8.18 19.86 6.34
C SER A 135 7.46 19.10 5.23
N GLU A 136 8.03 17.97 4.79
CA GLU A 136 7.46 17.07 3.79
C GLU A 136 6.16 16.43 4.30
N LEU A 137 6.18 15.87 5.52
CA LEU A 137 4.99 15.31 6.16
C LEU A 137 3.89 16.35 6.34
N THR A 138 4.24 17.55 6.79
CA THR A 138 3.29 18.65 6.97
C THR A 138 2.65 19.04 5.64
N SER A 139 3.46 19.18 4.58
CA SER A 139 2.96 19.47 3.23
C SER A 139 2.03 18.37 2.72
N PHE A 140 2.41 17.10 2.90
CA PHE A 140 1.57 15.96 2.56
C PHE A 140 0.23 15.98 3.28
N PHE A 141 0.22 16.15 4.61
CA PHE A 141 -1.01 16.18 5.38
C PHE A 141 -1.87 17.38 5.06
N LEU A 142 -1.28 18.57 4.83
CA LEU A 142 -2.04 19.74 4.40
C LEU A 142 -2.69 19.51 3.03
N SER A 143 -1.97 18.93 2.06
CA SER A 143 -2.56 18.57 0.76
C SER A 143 -3.68 17.54 0.90
N ALA A 144 -3.51 16.52 1.74
CA ALA A 144 -4.53 15.51 1.98
C ALA A 144 -5.77 16.10 2.70
N LEU A 145 -5.57 17.02 3.63
CA LEU A 145 -6.65 17.70 4.34
C LEU A 145 -7.37 18.72 3.46
N ASP A 146 -6.63 19.48 2.65
CA ASP A 146 -7.17 20.42 1.67
C ASP A 146 -8.01 19.69 0.61
N PHE A 147 -7.53 18.56 0.09
CA PHE A 147 -8.32 17.68 -0.77
C PHE A 147 -9.63 17.26 -0.08
N ARG A 148 -9.56 16.79 1.17
CA ARG A 148 -10.77 16.44 1.92
C ARG A 148 -11.71 17.63 2.09
N ALA A 149 -11.19 18.82 2.38
CA ALA A 149 -11.99 20.03 2.54
C ALA A 149 -12.71 20.42 1.24
N GLN A 150 -12.03 20.34 0.09
CA GLN A 150 -12.61 20.62 -1.22
C GLN A 150 -13.64 19.56 -1.65
N HIS A 151 -13.44 18.31 -1.25
CA HIS A 151 -14.31 17.19 -1.58
C HIS A 151 -15.33 16.82 -0.48
N CYS A 152 -15.44 17.62 0.59
CA CYS A 152 -16.40 17.41 1.69
C CYS A 152 -17.87 17.61 1.28
N GLN A 153 -18.17 18.11 0.07
CA GLN A 153 -19.53 18.46 -0.36
C GLN A 153 -20.25 17.37 -1.18
N VAL A 154 -19.66 16.21 -1.46
CA VAL A 154 -20.31 15.14 -2.27
C VAL A 154 -20.90 14.01 -1.40
N ALA A 155 -21.44 14.35 -0.23
CA ALA A 155 -22.16 13.41 0.64
C ALA A 155 -23.59 13.89 1.00
N THR A 156 -24.19 14.68 0.11
CA THR A 156 -25.62 15.00 0.15
C THR A 156 -26.17 15.09 -1.27
N HIS A 157 -26.47 13.95 -1.89
CA HIS A 157 -27.72 13.72 -2.62
C HIS A 157 -27.92 12.25 -3.01
#